data_AF-A0A952V4M4-F1
#
_entry.id   AF-A0A952V4M4-F1
#
_cell.length_a   1.000
_cell.length_b   1.000
_cell.length_c   1.000
_cell.angle_alpha   90.00
_cell.angle_beta   90.00
_cell.angle_gamma   90.00
#
_symmetry.space_group_name_H-M   'P 1'
#
loop_
_entity.id
_entity.type
_entity.pdbx_description
1 polymer ?
#
loop_
_entity_poly.entity_id
_entity_poly.type
_entity_poly.pdbx_seq_one_letter_code
_entity_poly.pdbx_strand_id
1 'polypeptide(L)'
;MPWIKAVLRGQQVLARVKADGTFDAQGGRVEIRYRPTDARAYRAGVGNLERVAGAEVLADDAVVAGEAAPTKEERSAARKADAAKKALAPDAVPKDAWKVYADGACSGNPGPAGLGIVLVAPDGKVHEGFEYLGEATNNVAELTAILRAAELAPPGATAVVHTDSQYSIGVLTKGWKAKANQELIANVKTALAARKTWRIVYVPGHAGVPLNERADELAREAVSSRRNRLPTIPAV
;
A
#
# COMPACT_ATOMS: atom_id res chain seq x y z
N MET A 1 4.04 31.00 28.90
CA MET A 1 4.87 30.54 30.05
C MET A 1 6.32 30.45 29.61
N PRO A 2 7.32 30.44 30.50
CA PRO A 2 8.73 30.26 30.07
C PRO A 2 9.15 28.79 29.91
N TRP A 3 10.34 28.59 29.33
CA TRP A 3 11.04 27.30 29.21
C TRP A 3 12.44 27.38 29.81
N ILE A 4 13.00 26.25 30.25
CA ILE A 4 14.43 26.15 30.62
C ILE A 4 15.07 24.93 29.98
N LYS A 5 16.40 24.92 29.88
CA LYS A 5 17.15 23.69 29.61
C LYS A 5 17.16 22.79 30.84
N ALA A 6 16.81 21.53 30.64
CA ALA A 6 16.80 20.47 31.64
C ALA A 6 17.39 19.18 31.04
N VAL A 7 17.60 18.17 31.87
CA VAL A 7 18.07 16.83 31.47
C VAL A 7 17.00 15.80 31.83
N LEU A 8 16.63 14.97 30.85
CA LEU A 8 15.76 13.81 31.03
C LEU A 8 16.57 12.56 30.67
N ARG A 9 16.89 11.72 31.65
CA ARG A 9 17.63 10.45 31.44
C ARG A 9 18.93 10.64 30.62
N GLY A 10 19.71 11.67 30.96
CA GLY A 10 20.96 11.99 30.29
C GLY A 10 20.84 12.73 28.95
N GLN A 11 19.63 13.05 28.49
CA GLN A 11 19.39 13.84 27.28
C GLN A 11 18.91 15.25 27.61
N GLN A 12 19.47 16.26 26.94
CA GLN A 12 19.02 17.64 27.11
C GLN A 12 17.62 17.83 26.50
N VAL A 13 16.76 18.51 27.25
CA VAL A 13 15.39 18.88 26.85
C VAL A 13 15.10 20.33 27.24
N LEU A 14 14.04 20.89 26.67
CA LEU A 14 13.39 22.11 27.08
C LEU A 14 12.20 21.74 27.95
N ALA A 15 12.10 22.29 29.15
CA ALA A 15 11.02 21.98 30.08
C ALA A 15 10.24 23.25 30.46
N ARG A 16 8.92 23.13 30.52
CA ARG A 16 8.03 24.20 30.97
C ARG A 16 8.29 24.57 32.41
N VAL A 17 8.33 25.88 32.66
CA VAL A 17 8.48 26.44 34.01
C VAL A 17 7.44 27.52 34.26
N LYS A 18 7.18 27.77 35.54
CA LYS A 18 6.41 28.92 36.03
C LYS A 18 7.28 30.18 36.03
N ALA A 19 6.66 31.33 36.32
CA ALA A 19 7.36 32.62 36.36
C ALA A 19 8.42 32.72 37.46
N ASP A 20 8.24 32.00 38.57
CA ASP A 20 9.24 31.84 39.64
C ASP A 20 10.39 30.92 39.22
N GLY A 21 10.36 30.44 37.99
CA GLY A 21 11.33 29.54 37.44
C GLY A 21 11.30 28.18 38.09
N THR A 22 10.19 27.67 38.67
CA THR A 22 9.99 26.26 39.08
C THR A 22 9.34 25.44 37.97
N PHE A 23 9.45 24.11 37.95
CA PHE A 23 8.80 23.29 36.91
C PHE A 23 7.28 23.43 36.93
N ASP A 24 6.66 23.67 35.77
CA ASP A 24 5.21 23.69 35.64
C ASP A 24 4.66 22.25 35.60
N ALA A 25 4.47 21.68 36.79
CA ALA A 25 4.02 20.31 36.95
C ALA A 25 2.49 20.23 37.05
N GLN A 26 1.84 19.71 36.01
CA GLN A 26 0.41 19.41 36.01
C GLN A 26 0.21 17.90 36.18
N GLY A 27 -0.35 17.48 37.31
CA GLY A 27 -0.51 16.05 37.65
C GLY A 27 0.84 15.33 37.78
N GLY A 28 1.86 16.01 38.32
CA GLY A 28 3.22 15.47 38.49
C GLY A 28 4.03 15.35 37.20
N ARG A 29 3.54 15.91 36.09
CA ARG A 29 4.20 15.88 34.78
C ARG A 29 4.44 17.28 34.23
N VAL A 30 5.58 17.47 33.58
CA VAL A 30 6.02 18.73 32.96
C VAL A 30 6.02 18.54 31.46
N GLU A 31 5.51 19.52 30.72
CA GLU A 31 5.65 19.55 29.27
C GLU A 31 7.11 19.77 28.88
N ILE A 32 7.61 18.96 27.95
CA ILE A 32 8.97 19.02 27.45
C ILE A 32 9.03 18.94 25.92
N ARG A 33 10.10 19.48 25.35
CA ARG A 33 10.48 19.34 23.93
C ARG A 33 11.98 19.06 23.85
N TYR A 34 12.42 18.29 22.86
CA TYR A 34 13.86 18.02 22.70
C TYR A 34 14.55 19.16 21.94
N ARG A 35 13.82 19.82 21.04
CA ARG A 35 14.27 21.01 20.30
C ARG A 35 13.20 22.10 20.34
N PRO A 36 13.59 23.39 20.22
CA PRO A 36 12.64 24.50 20.24
C PRO A 36 11.54 24.37 19.19
N THR A 37 11.88 23.84 18.02
CA THR A 37 11.01 23.71 16.85
C THR A 37 10.32 22.35 16.73
N ASP A 38 10.48 21.45 17.69
CA ASP A 38 9.81 20.15 17.62
C ASP A 38 8.30 20.36 17.58
N ALA A 39 7.63 19.83 16.56
CA ALA A 39 6.17 19.92 16.46
C ALA A 39 5.46 19.23 17.62
N ARG A 40 6.07 18.16 18.15
CA ARG A 40 5.52 17.34 19.22
C ARG A 40 6.11 17.75 20.56
N ALA A 41 5.22 18.07 21.50
CA ALA A 41 5.55 18.14 22.91
C ALA A 41 5.33 16.78 23.58
N TYR A 42 6.13 16.50 24.60
CA TYR A 42 6.02 15.32 25.44
C TYR A 42 5.76 15.74 26.88
N ARG A 43 5.44 14.77 27.74
CA ARG A 43 5.31 15.00 29.18
C ARG A 43 6.24 14.07 29.93
N ALA A 44 7.07 14.64 30.79
CA ALA A 44 7.99 13.89 31.65
C ALA A 44 7.56 14.04 33.11
N GLY A 45 7.69 12.97 33.90
CA GLY A 45 7.49 13.07 35.34
C GLY A 45 8.55 13.98 35.96
N VAL A 46 8.16 14.87 36.88
CA VAL A 46 9.06 15.84 37.50
C VAL A 46 10.31 15.17 38.09
N GLY A 47 10.14 14.01 38.76
CA GLY A 47 11.24 13.27 39.36
C GLY A 47 12.25 12.67 38.36
N ASN A 48 11.96 12.69 37.06
CA ASN A 48 12.91 12.27 36.01
C ASN A 48 13.61 13.46 35.35
N LEU A 49 13.31 14.69 35.75
CA LEU A 49 13.86 15.91 35.17
C LEU A 49 14.87 16.55 36.13
N GLU A 50 16.07 16.73 35.63
CA GLU A 50 17.14 17.44 36.32
C GLU A 50 17.34 18.81 35.70
N ARG A 51 17.55 19.83 36.52
CA ARG A 51 17.83 21.17 36.01
C ARG A 51 19.29 21.30 35.65
N VAL A 52 19.56 21.95 34.52
CA VAL A 52 20.91 22.39 34.21
C VAL A 52 21.20 23.63 35.07
N ALA A 53 22.25 23.59 35.89
CA ALA A 53 22.65 24.73 36.73
C ALA A 53 22.96 25.96 35.86
N GLY A 54 22.41 27.11 36.23
CA GLY A 54 22.56 28.35 35.45
C GLY A 54 21.80 28.37 34.12
N ALA A 55 20.86 27.45 33.89
CA ALA A 55 20.04 27.46 32.68
C ALA A 55 19.26 28.78 32.54
N GLU A 56 19.43 29.43 31.39
CA GLU A 56 18.66 30.60 31.01
C GLU A 56 17.16 30.28 30.87
N VAL A 57 16.33 31.22 31.29
CA VAL A 57 14.88 31.18 31.10
C VAL A 57 14.56 31.68 29.70
N LEU A 58 14.14 30.78 28.83
CA LEU A 58 13.71 31.09 27.49
C LEU A 58 12.25 31.58 27.52
N ALA A 59 11.98 32.63 26.75
CA ALA A 59 10.62 33.13 26.55
C ALA A 59 9.74 32.09 25.84
N ASP A 60 8.42 32.29 25.90
CA ASP A 60 7.47 31.32 25.36
C ASP A 60 7.59 31.14 23.84
N ASP A 61 7.79 32.27 23.16
CA ASP A 61 7.96 32.41 21.72
C ASP A 61 9.32 31.90 21.21
N ALA A 62 10.30 31.67 22.10
CA ALA A 62 11.55 31.01 21.73
C ALA A 62 11.35 29.51 21.42
N VAL A 63 10.20 28.93 21.78
CA VAL A 63 9.87 27.51 21.59
C VAL A 63 8.53 27.41 20.86
N VAL A 64 8.57 27.57 19.53
CA VAL A 64 7.39 27.48 18.66
C VAL A 64 7.28 26.06 18.12
N ALA A 65 6.09 25.46 18.22
CA ALA A 65 5.82 24.19 17.55
C ALA A 65 6.01 24.34 16.04
N GLY A 66 6.99 23.62 15.49
CA GLY A 66 7.12 23.45 14.05
C GLY A 66 5.94 22.65 13.48
N GLU A 67 5.87 22.55 12.15
CA GLU A 67 4.83 21.75 11.49
C GLU A 67 4.94 20.27 11.90
N ALA A 68 3.79 19.68 12.20
CA ALA A 68 3.73 18.25 12.50
C ALA A 68 4.26 17.45 11.32
N ALA A 69 5.21 16.54 11.60
CA ALA A 69 5.62 15.56 10.61
C ALA A 69 4.38 14.77 10.15
N PRO A 70 4.29 14.40 8.85
CA PRO A 70 3.14 13.67 8.34
C PRO A 70 2.91 12.40 9.15
N THR A 71 1.65 12.08 9.35
CA THR A 71 1.16 10.87 10.01
C THR A 71 1.63 9.61 9.26
N LYS A 72 1.47 8.44 9.89
CA LYS A 72 1.79 7.17 9.22
C LYS A 72 0.87 6.95 8.01
N GLU A 73 -0.38 7.37 8.15
CA GLU A 73 -1.45 7.32 7.16
C GLU A 73 -1.11 8.21 5.96
N GLU A 74 -0.73 9.47 6.19
CA GLU A 74 -0.32 10.40 5.13
C GLU A 74 0.94 9.93 4.39
N ARG A 75 1.95 9.43 5.11
CA ARG A 75 3.14 8.84 4.48
C ARG A 75 2.79 7.60 3.64
N SER A 76 1.86 6.77 4.11
CA SER A 76 1.40 5.58 3.39
C SER A 76 0.65 5.98 2.12
N ALA A 77 -0.26 6.96 2.22
CA ALA A 77 -1.00 7.50 1.09
C ALA A 77 -0.07 8.11 0.04
N ALA A 78 0.93 8.90 0.45
CA ALA A 78 1.92 9.47 -0.46
C ALA A 78 2.72 8.39 -1.20
N ARG A 79 3.15 7.32 -0.50
CA ARG A 79 3.85 6.19 -1.12
C ARG A 79 2.97 5.43 -2.12
N LYS A 80 1.68 5.22 -1.78
CA LYS A 80 0.71 4.61 -2.70
C LYS A 80 0.51 5.48 -3.94
N ALA A 81 0.37 6.79 -3.79
CA ALA A 81 0.22 7.72 -4.92
C ALA A 81 1.44 7.69 -5.85
N ASP A 82 2.66 7.69 -5.29
CA ASP A 82 3.90 7.58 -6.09
C ASP A 82 3.98 6.24 -6.84
N ALA A 83 3.65 5.13 -6.17
CA ALA A 83 3.61 3.81 -6.79
C ALA A 83 2.55 3.72 -7.91
N ALA A 84 1.36 4.30 -7.70
CA ALA A 84 0.31 4.39 -8.72
C ALA A 84 0.79 5.17 -9.94
N LYS A 85 1.41 6.34 -9.72
CA LYS A 85 1.98 7.18 -10.79
C LYS A 85 3.04 6.41 -11.58
N LYS A 86 3.92 5.67 -10.91
CA LYS A 86 4.96 4.86 -11.57
C LYS A 86 4.37 3.71 -12.39
N ALA A 87 3.32 3.06 -11.89
CA ALA A 87 2.67 1.98 -12.63
C ALA A 87 1.93 2.48 -13.88
N LEU A 88 1.37 3.68 -13.82
CA LEU A 88 0.67 4.33 -14.94
C LEU A 88 1.62 5.04 -15.92
N ALA A 89 2.93 5.07 -15.66
CA ALA A 89 3.90 5.76 -16.50
C ALA A 89 3.94 5.14 -17.92
N PRO A 90 3.98 5.94 -19.00
CA PRO A 90 3.97 5.45 -20.38
C PRO A 90 5.09 4.44 -20.67
N ASP A 91 6.28 4.65 -20.11
CA ASP A 91 7.44 3.78 -20.34
C ASP A 91 7.34 2.44 -19.57
N ALA A 92 6.40 2.33 -18.64
CA ALA A 92 6.15 1.08 -17.94
C ALA A 92 5.47 0.06 -18.88
N VAL A 93 4.73 0.48 -19.90
CA VAL A 93 4.06 -0.48 -20.79
C VAL A 93 4.44 -0.19 -22.24
N PRO A 94 5.12 -1.13 -22.93
CA PRO A 94 5.39 -0.98 -24.37
C PRO A 94 4.10 -0.66 -25.14
N LYS A 95 4.19 0.20 -26.15
CA LYS A 95 3.00 0.65 -26.91
C LYS A 95 2.25 -0.50 -27.59
N ASP A 96 2.96 -1.55 -27.96
CA ASP A 96 2.45 -2.77 -28.60
C ASP A 96 2.02 -3.85 -27.59
N ALA A 97 2.08 -3.57 -26.29
CA ALA A 97 1.72 -4.52 -25.25
C ALA A 97 0.27 -4.40 -24.81
N TRP A 98 -0.33 -5.55 -24.50
CA TRP A 98 -1.59 -5.63 -23.77
C TRP A 98 -1.39 -5.18 -22.32
N LYS A 99 -2.28 -4.31 -21.84
CA LYS A 99 -2.36 -3.97 -20.40
C LYS A 99 -3.39 -4.88 -19.77
N VAL A 100 -2.96 -5.63 -18.77
CA VAL A 100 -3.81 -6.59 -18.08
C VAL A 100 -3.91 -6.15 -16.63
N TYR A 101 -5.13 -6.11 -16.09
CA TYR A 101 -5.41 -5.88 -14.68
C TYR A 101 -6.17 -7.09 -14.18
N ALA A 102 -5.72 -7.67 -13.08
CA ALA A 102 -6.28 -8.90 -12.54
C ALA A 102 -6.36 -8.79 -11.02
N ASP A 103 -7.56 -9.05 -10.49
CA ASP A 103 -7.82 -9.02 -9.07
C ASP A 103 -8.74 -10.17 -8.62
N GLY A 104 -8.62 -10.55 -7.35
CA GLY A 104 -9.37 -11.62 -6.72
C GLY A 104 -10.04 -11.15 -5.44
N ALA A 105 -11.30 -11.52 -5.26
CA ALA A 105 -12.07 -11.23 -4.06
C ALA A 105 -12.55 -12.52 -3.39
N CYS A 106 -12.57 -12.53 -2.06
CA CYS A 106 -13.10 -13.63 -1.28
C CYS A 106 -13.82 -13.13 -0.02
N SER A 107 -15.07 -13.57 0.17
CA SER A 107 -15.91 -13.18 1.31
C SER A 107 -15.82 -14.22 2.44
N GLY A 108 -14.90 -13.99 3.39
CA GLY A 108 -14.44 -15.02 4.32
C GLY A 108 -13.25 -15.77 3.71
N ASN A 109 -12.25 -16.19 4.49
CA ASN A 109 -11.02 -16.76 3.92
C ASN A 109 -10.64 -18.07 4.64
N PRO A 110 -11.12 -19.25 4.16
CA PRO A 110 -11.86 -19.48 2.91
C PRO A 110 -13.33 -19.02 2.94
N GLY A 111 -13.91 -18.82 1.75
CA GLY A 111 -15.28 -18.36 1.54
C GLY A 111 -15.66 -18.28 0.05
N PRO A 112 -16.87 -17.80 -0.29
CA PRO A 112 -17.25 -17.48 -1.66
C PRO A 112 -16.26 -16.53 -2.32
N ALA A 113 -15.70 -16.96 -3.44
CA ALA A 113 -14.60 -16.29 -4.13
C ALA A 113 -14.90 -16.02 -5.59
N GLY A 114 -14.29 -14.97 -6.13
CA GLY A 114 -14.44 -14.57 -7.52
C GLY A 114 -13.23 -13.77 -7.99
N LEU A 115 -13.09 -13.66 -9.30
CA LEU A 115 -12.04 -12.87 -9.94
C LEU A 115 -12.63 -11.85 -10.89
N GLY A 116 -11.86 -10.79 -11.13
CA GLY A 116 -12.14 -9.76 -12.11
C GLY A 116 -10.91 -9.50 -12.95
N ILE A 117 -11.13 -9.28 -14.24
CA ILE A 117 -10.06 -9.01 -15.22
C ILE A 117 -10.45 -7.86 -16.14
N VAL A 118 -9.46 -7.04 -16.47
CA VAL A 118 -9.56 -6.01 -17.51
C VAL A 118 -8.33 -6.13 -18.42
N LEU A 119 -8.56 -6.35 -19.71
CA LEU A 119 -7.54 -6.40 -20.74
C LEU A 119 -7.73 -5.21 -21.68
N VAL A 120 -6.69 -4.41 -21.87
CA VAL A 120 -6.65 -3.32 -22.84
C VAL A 120 -5.71 -3.70 -23.95
N ALA A 121 -6.24 -3.81 -25.17
CA ALA A 121 -5.48 -4.09 -26.37
C ALA A 121 -4.57 -2.90 -26.74
N PRO A 122 -3.53 -3.11 -27.56
CA PRO A 122 -2.64 -2.04 -28.01
C PRO A 122 -3.35 -0.89 -28.75
N ASP A 123 -4.47 -1.19 -29.41
CA ASP A 123 -5.33 -0.20 -30.09
C ASP A 123 -6.25 0.58 -29.13
N GLY A 124 -6.19 0.29 -27.82
CA GLY A 124 -7.00 0.91 -26.78
C GLY A 124 -8.34 0.23 -26.51
N LYS A 125 -8.70 -0.84 -27.22
CA LYS A 125 -9.95 -1.57 -26.98
C LYS A 125 -9.91 -2.26 -25.63
N VAL A 126 -10.97 -2.07 -24.83
CA VAL A 126 -11.10 -2.65 -23.49
C VAL A 126 -11.99 -3.89 -23.52
N HIS A 127 -11.50 -4.95 -22.91
CA HIS A 127 -12.19 -6.22 -22.69
C HIS A 127 -12.21 -6.49 -21.19
N GLU A 128 -13.38 -6.70 -20.61
CA GLU A 128 -13.50 -6.94 -19.18
C GLU A 128 -14.37 -8.15 -18.88
N GLY A 129 -14.14 -8.77 -17.73
CA GLY A 129 -14.97 -9.88 -17.30
C GLY A 129 -14.68 -10.33 -15.88
N PHE A 130 -15.51 -11.27 -15.44
CA PHE A 130 -15.47 -11.81 -14.10
C PHE A 130 -15.88 -13.28 -14.08
N GLU A 131 -15.44 -14.02 -13.07
CA GLU A 131 -15.75 -15.43 -12.89
C GLU A 131 -15.91 -15.74 -11.40
N TYR A 132 -17.03 -16.38 -11.04
CA TYR A 132 -17.26 -16.91 -9.71
C TYR A 132 -16.58 -18.28 -9.57
N LEU A 133 -15.80 -18.46 -8.51
CA LEU A 133 -14.95 -19.62 -8.29
C LEU A 133 -15.54 -20.62 -7.27
N GLY A 134 -16.69 -20.33 -6.68
CA GLY A 134 -17.21 -21.12 -5.57
C GLY A 134 -16.50 -20.80 -4.26
N GLU A 135 -16.31 -21.80 -3.41
CA GLU A 135 -15.60 -21.68 -2.12
C GLU A 135 -14.08 -21.78 -2.35
N ALA A 136 -13.34 -20.71 -2.07
CA ALA A 136 -11.87 -20.70 -2.21
C ALA A 136 -11.22 -19.72 -1.21
N THR A 137 -9.91 -19.51 -1.33
CA THR A 137 -9.18 -18.47 -0.57
C THR A 137 -8.92 -17.27 -1.45
N ASN A 138 -8.63 -16.10 -0.85
CA ASN A 138 -8.26 -14.91 -1.62
C ASN A 138 -7.05 -15.14 -2.52
N ASN A 139 -6.03 -15.85 -2.02
CA ASN A 139 -4.83 -16.18 -2.78
C ASN A 139 -5.15 -17.06 -4.01
N VAL A 140 -6.13 -17.97 -3.90
CA VAL A 140 -6.59 -18.76 -5.05
C VAL A 140 -7.30 -17.85 -6.05
N ALA A 141 -8.16 -16.94 -5.60
CA ALA A 141 -8.84 -15.99 -6.47
C ALA A 141 -7.85 -15.10 -7.25
N GLU A 142 -6.89 -14.49 -6.56
CA GLU A 142 -5.87 -13.61 -7.18
C GLU A 142 -4.99 -14.35 -8.20
N LEU A 143 -4.50 -15.57 -7.85
CA LEU A 143 -3.70 -16.38 -8.79
C LEU A 143 -4.52 -16.83 -10.00
N THR A 144 -5.78 -17.20 -9.78
CA THR A 144 -6.69 -17.62 -10.86
C THR A 144 -7.03 -16.45 -11.77
N ALA A 145 -7.18 -15.22 -11.22
CA ALA A 145 -7.36 -14.00 -12.01
C ALA A 145 -6.21 -13.82 -13.02
N ILE A 146 -4.96 -13.96 -12.56
CA ILE A 146 -3.76 -13.87 -13.41
C ILE A 146 -3.75 -15.00 -14.46
N LEU A 147 -4.10 -16.23 -14.08
CA LEU A 147 -4.19 -17.36 -15.01
C LEU A 147 -5.19 -17.08 -16.13
N ARG A 148 -6.41 -16.65 -15.79
CA ARG A 148 -7.46 -16.33 -16.78
C ARG A 148 -7.04 -15.21 -17.71
N ALA A 149 -6.44 -14.15 -17.16
CA ALA A 149 -5.88 -13.07 -17.95
C ALA A 149 -4.79 -13.57 -18.93
N ALA A 150 -3.93 -14.47 -18.47
CA ALA A 150 -2.89 -15.08 -19.29
C ALA A 150 -3.46 -15.98 -20.38
N GLU A 151 -4.54 -16.71 -20.11
CA GLU A 151 -5.24 -17.57 -21.08
C GLU A 151 -5.95 -16.77 -22.17
N LEU A 152 -6.60 -15.65 -21.80
CA LEU A 152 -7.39 -14.80 -22.70
C LEU A 152 -6.55 -13.93 -23.62
N ALA A 153 -5.37 -13.48 -23.18
CA ALA A 153 -4.48 -12.69 -24.03
C ALA A 153 -4.12 -13.48 -25.32
N PRO A 154 -4.02 -12.82 -26.50
CA PRO A 154 -3.75 -13.52 -27.75
C PRO A 154 -2.43 -14.33 -27.71
N PRO A 155 -2.33 -15.46 -28.44
CA PRO A 155 -1.07 -16.15 -28.66
C PRO A 155 0.00 -15.20 -29.20
N GLY A 156 1.23 -15.28 -28.68
CA GLY A 156 2.33 -14.41 -29.10
C GLY A 156 2.22 -12.94 -28.67
N ALA A 157 1.21 -12.55 -27.88
CA ALA A 157 1.10 -11.20 -27.36
C ALA A 157 2.23 -10.87 -26.35
N THR A 158 2.67 -9.61 -26.38
CA THR A 158 3.38 -8.98 -25.26
C THR A 158 2.33 -8.46 -24.28
N ALA A 159 2.46 -8.75 -22.98
CA ALA A 159 1.51 -8.27 -21.98
C ALA A 159 2.19 -7.83 -20.67
N VAL A 160 1.58 -6.84 -20.02
CA VAL A 160 1.96 -6.36 -18.69
C VAL A 160 0.78 -6.53 -17.74
N VAL A 161 0.94 -7.39 -16.75
CA VAL A 161 -0.06 -7.66 -15.70
C VAL A 161 0.14 -6.71 -14.54
N HIS A 162 -0.94 -6.04 -14.16
CA HIS A 162 -1.05 -5.16 -13.02
C HIS A 162 -1.90 -5.88 -11.97
N THR A 163 -1.35 -6.01 -10.77
CA THR A 163 -2.03 -6.61 -9.63
C THR A 163 -1.49 -5.99 -8.35
N ASP A 164 -2.33 -5.86 -7.32
CA ASP A 164 -1.93 -5.43 -5.98
C ASP A 164 -1.60 -6.61 -5.06
N SER A 165 -1.79 -7.85 -5.52
CA SER A 165 -1.44 -9.08 -4.81
C SER A 165 0.07 -9.23 -4.63
N GLN A 166 0.57 -8.83 -3.46
CA GLN A 166 1.96 -9.03 -3.08
C GLN A 166 2.33 -10.51 -3.04
N TYR A 167 1.40 -11.38 -2.63
CA TYR A 167 1.60 -12.82 -2.60
C TYR A 167 1.84 -13.38 -4.01
N SER A 168 0.94 -13.09 -4.96
CA SER A 168 1.06 -13.54 -6.35
C SER A 168 2.37 -13.06 -6.97
N ILE A 169 2.71 -11.78 -6.81
CA ILE A 169 3.99 -11.23 -7.28
C ILE A 169 5.17 -11.99 -6.67
N GLY A 170 5.11 -12.25 -5.36
CA GLY A 170 6.16 -12.95 -4.62
C GLY A 170 6.45 -14.34 -5.16
N VAL A 171 5.41 -15.17 -5.32
CA VAL A 171 5.55 -16.57 -5.76
C VAL A 171 5.81 -16.71 -7.27
N LEU A 172 5.31 -15.76 -8.07
CA LEU A 172 5.49 -15.78 -9.53
C LEU A 172 6.83 -15.19 -9.97
N THR A 173 7.29 -14.10 -9.32
CA THR A 173 8.44 -13.31 -9.83
C THR A 173 9.62 -13.22 -8.86
N LYS A 174 9.42 -13.31 -7.53
CA LYS A 174 10.47 -13.08 -6.52
C LYS A 174 11.05 -14.36 -5.91
N GLY A 175 10.71 -15.52 -6.46
CA GLY A 175 11.21 -16.82 -5.98
C GLY A 175 10.71 -17.21 -4.58
N TRP A 176 9.60 -16.64 -4.10
CA TRP A 176 9.05 -17.03 -2.80
C TRP A 176 8.61 -18.49 -2.82
N LYS A 177 8.98 -19.25 -1.77
CA LYS A 177 8.57 -20.64 -1.63
C LYS A 177 7.10 -20.72 -1.21
N ALA A 178 6.26 -21.24 -2.10
CA ALA A 178 4.85 -21.42 -1.83
C ALA A 178 4.61 -22.60 -0.87
N LYS A 179 3.86 -22.35 0.20
CA LYS A 179 3.42 -23.37 1.17
C LYS A 179 2.11 -24.07 0.75
N ALA A 180 1.32 -23.43 -0.11
CA ALA A 180 0.05 -23.91 -0.64
C ALA A 180 -0.10 -23.49 -2.10
N ASN A 181 -1.10 -24.03 -2.81
CA ASN A 181 -1.45 -23.68 -4.20
C ASN A 181 -0.32 -23.90 -5.22
N GLN A 182 0.59 -24.84 -4.97
CA GLN A 182 1.80 -25.05 -5.79
C GLN A 182 1.47 -25.41 -7.24
N GLU A 183 0.45 -26.26 -7.45
CA GLU A 183 -0.02 -26.63 -8.78
C GLU A 183 -0.60 -25.42 -9.52
N LEU A 184 -1.47 -24.63 -8.87
CA LEU A 184 -2.01 -23.40 -9.45
C LEU A 184 -0.89 -22.42 -9.85
N ILE A 185 0.11 -22.24 -8.99
CA ILE A 185 1.27 -21.39 -9.28
C ILE A 185 2.07 -21.91 -10.48
N ALA A 186 2.24 -23.23 -10.60
CA ALA A 186 2.89 -23.84 -11.75
C ALA A 186 2.09 -23.58 -13.04
N ASN A 187 0.76 -23.75 -13.00
CA ASN A 187 -0.11 -23.48 -14.14
C ASN A 187 -0.06 -22.02 -14.58
N VAL A 188 -0.08 -21.07 -13.62
CA VAL A 188 0.08 -19.64 -13.92
C VAL A 188 1.42 -19.39 -14.61
N LYS A 189 2.53 -19.95 -14.08
CA LYS A 189 3.86 -19.78 -14.69
C LYS A 189 3.93 -20.34 -16.11
N THR A 190 3.34 -21.52 -16.34
CA THR A 190 3.27 -22.13 -17.67
C THR A 190 2.47 -21.26 -18.64
N ALA A 191 1.30 -20.76 -18.23
CA ALA A 191 0.46 -19.90 -19.07
C ALA A 191 1.16 -18.58 -19.43
N LEU A 192 1.89 -17.98 -18.50
CA LEU A 192 2.69 -16.78 -18.76
C LEU A 192 3.89 -17.06 -19.68
N ALA A 193 4.54 -18.21 -19.53
CA ALA A 193 5.69 -18.61 -20.33
C ALA A 193 5.33 -19.00 -21.78
N ALA A 194 4.08 -19.41 -22.03
CA ALA A 194 3.57 -19.79 -23.37
C ALA A 194 3.38 -18.59 -24.33
N ARG A 195 3.83 -17.40 -23.94
CA ARG A 195 3.55 -16.14 -24.62
C ARG A 195 4.85 -15.43 -24.97
N LYS A 196 4.80 -14.47 -25.88
CA LYS A 196 6.03 -13.81 -26.37
C LYS A 196 6.79 -13.12 -25.25
N THR A 197 6.10 -12.32 -24.44
CA THR A 197 6.73 -11.60 -23.31
C THR A 197 5.68 -11.23 -22.27
N TRP A 198 5.96 -11.55 -21.00
CA TRP A 198 5.13 -11.14 -19.86
C TRP A 198 5.94 -10.45 -18.79
N ARG A 199 5.32 -9.46 -18.16
CA ARG A 199 5.83 -8.80 -16.96
C ARG A 199 4.71 -8.59 -15.97
N ILE A 200 4.99 -8.76 -14.68
CA ILE A 200 4.07 -8.42 -13.61
C ILE A 200 4.55 -7.15 -12.91
N VAL A 201 3.64 -6.19 -12.76
CA VAL A 201 3.84 -4.89 -12.14
C VAL A 201 2.93 -4.79 -10.93
N TYR A 202 3.52 -4.42 -9.80
CA TYR A 202 2.74 -4.08 -8.62
C TYR A 202 1.98 -2.77 -8.85
N VAL A 203 0.69 -2.78 -8.59
CA VAL A 203 -0.12 -1.57 -8.40
C VAL A 203 -0.61 -1.51 -6.96
N PRO A 204 -0.67 -0.32 -6.34
CA PRO A 204 -1.26 -0.21 -5.02
C PRO A 204 -2.79 -0.30 -5.10
N GLY A 205 -3.37 -1.18 -4.29
CA GLY A 205 -4.83 -1.27 -4.12
C GLY A 205 -5.42 0.01 -3.51
N HIS A 206 -6.60 0.39 -4.01
CA HIS A 206 -7.36 1.58 -3.60
C HIS A 206 -6.52 2.86 -3.56
N ALA A 207 -5.83 3.13 -4.67
CA ALA A 207 -4.86 4.22 -4.77
C ALA A 207 -5.04 5.06 -6.05
N GLY A 208 -6.21 5.01 -6.69
CA GLY A 208 -6.51 5.78 -7.88
C GLY A 208 -5.89 5.15 -9.14
N VAL A 209 -5.89 3.82 -9.24
CA VAL A 209 -5.54 3.10 -10.48
C VAL A 209 -6.85 2.57 -11.08
N PRO A 210 -7.52 3.30 -11.99
CA PRO A 210 -8.92 3.05 -12.31
C PRO A 210 -9.19 1.65 -12.86
N LEU A 211 -8.28 1.10 -13.67
CA LEU A 211 -8.46 -0.24 -14.25
C LEU A 211 -8.19 -1.36 -13.24
N ASN A 212 -7.39 -1.11 -12.19
CA ASN A 212 -7.24 -2.06 -11.08
C ASN A 212 -8.48 -2.03 -10.18
N GLU A 213 -8.99 -0.84 -9.88
CA GLU A 213 -10.24 -0.67 -9.13
C GLU A 213 -11.41 -1.31 -9.88
N ARG A 214 -11.43 -1.19 -11.22
CA ARG A 214 -12.40 -1.90 -12.05
C ARG A 214 -12.28 -3.42 -11.95
N ALA A 215 -11.06 -3.96 -11.89
CA ALA A 215 -10.86 -5.39 -11.69
C ALA A 215 -11.36 -5.86 -10.30
N ASP A 216 -11.13 -5.09 -9.24
CA ASP A 216 -11.68 -5.34 -7.89
C ASP A 216 -13.22 -5.32 -7.88
N GLU A 217 -13.84 -4.34 -8.53
CA GLU A 217 -15.30 -4.27 -8.69
C GLU A 217 -15.85 -5.52 -9.38
N LEU A 218 -15.22 -5.95 -10.47
CA LEU A 218 -15.61 -7.14 -11.22
C LEU A 218 -15.44 -8.42 -10.38
N ALA A 219 -14.38 -8.52 -9.58
CA ALA A 219 -14.18 -9.65 -8.67
C ALA A 219 -15.28 -9.72 -7.59
N ARG A 220 -15.67 -8.57 -7.04
CA ARG A 220 -16.79 -8.48 -6.08
C ARG A 220 -18.13 -8.76 -6.75
N GLU A 221 -18.33 -8.36 -8.00
CA GLU A 221 -19.52 -8.70 -8.79
C GLU A 221 -19.65 -10.21 -9.03
N ALA A 222 -18.54 -10.91 -9.30
CA ALA A 222 -18.54 -12.36 -9.37
C ALA A 222 -19.02 -13.01 -8.07
N VAL A 223 -18.50 -12.56 -6.93
CA VAL A 223 -18.87 -13.08 -5.60
C VAL A 223 -20.34 -12.82 -5.28
N SER A 224 -20.82 -11.60 -5.50
CA SER A 224 -22.18 -11.19 -5.14
C SER A 224 -23.23 -11.81 -6.06
N SER A 225 -22.95 -11.87 -7.37
CA SER A 225 -23.90 -12.39 -8.36
C SER A 225 -23.81 -13.90 -8.56
N ARG A 226 -22.68 -14.52 -8.19
CA ARG A 226 -22.37 -15.94 -8.44
C ARG A 226 -22.50 -16.34 -9.91
N ARG A 227 -22.09 -15.43 -10.80
CA ARG A 227 -22.14 -15.60 -12.26
C ARG A 227 -20.75 -15.46 -12.87
N ASN A 228 -20.66 -15.84 -14.14
CA ASN A 228 -19.47 -15.71 -14.95
C ASN A 228 -19.80 -14.90 -16.20
N ARG A 229 -18.92 -13.95 -16.55
CA ARG A 229 -18.94 -13.20 -17.80
C ARG A 229 -17.51 -12.92 -18.20
N LEU A 230 -16.85 -13.89 -18.82
CA LEU A 230 -15.51 -13.69 -19.40
C LEU A 230 -15.63 -13.09 -20.81
N PRO A 231 -14.72 -12.19 -21.22
CA PRO A 231 -14.77 -11.60 -22.54
C PRO A 231 -14.31 -12.60 -23.60
N THR A 232 -14.83 -12.49 -24.81
CA THR A 232 -14.23 -13.12 -26.00
C THR A 232 -13.25 -12.14 -26.61
N ILE A 233 -11.99 -12.56 -26.74
CA ILE A 233 -10.96 -11.79 -27.43
C ILE A 233 -10.80 -12.40 -28.83
N PRO A 234 -11.02 -11.63 -29.91
CA PRO A 234 -10.83 -12.13 -31.27
C PRO A 234 -9.41 -12.66 -31.45
N ALA A 235 -9.27 -13.79 -32.14
CA ALA A 235 -7.97 -14.20 -32.64
C ALA A 235 -7.50 -13.12 -33.64
N VAL A 236 -6.27 -12.63 -33.44
CA VAL A 236 -5.61 -11.66 -34.32
C VAL A 236 -5.13 -12.38 -35.58
#